data_AF-N6UKY7-F1
#
_entry.id   AF-N6UKY7-F1
#
_cell.length_a   1.000
_cell.length_b   1.000
_cell.length_c   1.000
_cell.angle_alpha   90.00
_cell.angle_beta   90.00
_cell.angle_gamma   90.00
#
_symmetry.space_group_name_H-M   'P 1'
#
loop_
_entity.id
_entity.type
_entity.pdbx_description
1 polymer ?
#
loop_
_entity_poly.entity_id
_entity_poly.type
_entity_poly.pdbx_seq_one_letter_code
_entity_poly.pdbx_strand_id
1 'polypeptide(L)'
;TEKLAAEWKYDENVKEYLTKLAAYKVEDLIKKPRRLEVEFANIQDQTQDLAVTNYKTFIETAECSRQLFSQFSSIEHKLDELLLDIPKFQTSCTSFGDSTSQISNLRKLNSLTLTKNAQLLEILELPQLMNSFINDGLYEDALELAAYVRKLCSKHSDIPIFASILDDVNRAWLLMLHQLLNQLKQDVALPRCLQIVGHLRRMEVFTELELKLKFLQARGHWLDHCLKYIPKDDGKFSSISCLCPDVGLFSISLKQFCSHCEGFHSRSNHI
;
A
#
# COMPACT_ATOMS: atom_id res chain seq x y z
N THR A 1 -90.97 16.76 28.81
CA THR A 1 -91.53 15.50 29.32
C THR A 1 -91.97 14.51 28.23
N GLU A 2 -91.67 14.70 26.94
CA GLU A 2 -92.14 13.77 25.88
C GLU A 2 -91.09 12.85 25.24
N LYS A 3 -89.79 12.98 25.52
CA LYS A 3 -88.77 12.13 24.87
C LYS A 3 -88.50 10.79 25.55
N LEU A 4 -88.96 10.58 26.78
CA LEU A 4 -88.71 9.31 27.48
C LEU A 4 -89.60 8.17 26.95
N ALA A 5 -90.77 8.46 26.37
CA ALA A 5 -91.82 7.45 26.15
C ALA A 5 -91.56 6.41 25.03
N ALA A 6 -90.47 6.52 24.24
CA ALA A 6 -90.31 5.72 23.01
C ALA A 6 -89.17 4.68 23.02
N GLU A 7 -88.14 4.81 23.88
CA GLU A 7 -86.97 3.90 23.85
C GLU A 7 -87.23 2.55 24.54
N TRP A 8 -88.20 2.48 25.46
CA TRP A 8 -88.45 1.28 26.26
C TRP A 8 -89.06 0.12 25.45
N LYS A 9 -89.56 0.40 24.24
CA LYS A 9 -90.23 -0.57 23.37
C LYS A 9 -89.30 -1.60 22.76
N TYR A 10 -87.98 -1.37 22.79
CA TYR A 10 -86.97 -2.22 22.13
C TYR A 10 -86.05 -2.98 23.08
N ASP A 11 -86.10 -2.69 24.37
CA ASP A 11 -85.23 -3.33 25.35
C ASP A 11 -85.86 -4.65 25.84
N GLU A 12 -85.20 -5.77 25.59
CA GLU A 12 -85.73 -7.13 25.80
C GLU A 12 -86.01 -7.41 27.28
N ASN A 13 -85.17 -6.85 28.15
CA ASN A 13 -85.36 -6.87 29.61
C ASN A 13 -86.63 -6.12 30.05
N VAL A 14 -86.97 -5.03 29.36
CA VAL A 14 -88.18 -4.25 29.68
C VAL A 14 -89.43 -5.00 29.23
N LYS A 15 -89.39 -5.69 28.08
CA LYS A 15 -90.51 -6.54 27.62
C LYS A 15 -90.76 -7.71 28.57
N GLU A 16 -89.70 -8.37 29.04
CA GLU A 16 -89.82 -9.47 30.01
C GLU A 16 -90.32 -8.99 31.39
N TYR A 17 -89.95 -7.77 31.78
CA TYR A 17 -90.46 -7.15 32.99
C TYR A 17 -91.95 -6.75 32.86
N LEU A 18 -92.36 -6.25 31.70
CA LEU A 18 -93.75 -5.89 31.39
C LEU A 18 -94.67 -7.12 31.32
N THR A 19 -94.21 -8.24 30.77
CA THR A 19 -94.98 -9.51 30.78
C THR A 19 -95.12 -10.07 32.20
N LYS A 20 -94.08 -9.94 33.04
CA LYS A 20 -94.15 -10.27 34.48
C LYS A 20 -95.13 -9.37 35.22
N LEU A 21 -95.16 -8.07 34.92
CA LEU A 21 -96.12 -7.09 35.47
C LEU A 21 -97.58 -7.44 35.14
N ALA A 22 -97.86 -7.84 33.90
CA ALA A 22 -99.20 -8.23 33.48
C ALA A 22 -99.74 -9.49 34.17
N ALA A 23 -98.86 -10.31 34.76
CA ALA A 23 -99.23 -11.54 35.47
C ALA A 23 -99.50 -11.37 36.97
N TYR A 24 -99.26 -10.18 37.55
CA TYR A 24 -99.50 -9.91 38.98
C TYR A 24 -100.94 -9.48 39.28
N LYS A 25 -101.42 -9.75 40.50
CA LYS A 25 -102.73 -9.28 40.98
C LYS A 25 -102.70 -7.77 41.24
N VAL A 26 -103.84 -7.09 41.06
CA VAL A 26 -103.97 -5.62 41.18
C VAL A 26 -103.42 -5.08 42.52
N GLU A 27 -103.63 -5.82 43.61
CA GLU A 27 -103.16 -5.48 44.97
C GLU A 27 -101.62 -5.49 45.09
N ASP A 28 -100.95 -6.37 44.36
CA ASP A 28 -99.48 -6.45 44.31
C ASP A 28 -98.89 -5.38 43.40
N LEU A 29 -99.60 -5.02 42.32
CA LEU A 29 -99.20 -3.95 41.40
C LEU A 29 -99.15 -2.59 42.10
N ILE A 30 -100.11 -2.31 42.99
CA ILE A 30 -100.17 -1.04 43.75
C ILE A 30 -99.00 -0.92 44.74
N LYS A 31 -98.53 -2.04 45.31
CA LYS A 31 -97.39 -2.08 46.24
C LYS A 31 -96.03 -2.16 45.52
N LYS A 32 -96.01 -2.58 44.24
CA LYS A 32 -94.79 -2.77 43.46
C LYS A 32 -93.94 -1.52 43.26
N PRO A 33 -94.47 -0.32 42.95
CA PRO A 33 -93.63 0.88 42.82
C PRO A 33 -92.93 1.21 44.14
N ARG A 34 -93.64 1.12 45.28
CA ARG A 34 -93.01 1.27 46.61
C ARG A 34 -91.93 0.21 46.88
N ARG A 35 -92.15 -1.04 46.48
CA ARG A 35 -91.12 -2.09 46.61
C ARG A 35 -89.91 -1.83 45.73
N LEU A 36 -90.12 -1.33 44.51
CA LEU A 36 -89.04 -0.97 43.61
C LEU A 36 -88.24 0.22 44.13
N GLU A 37 -88.91 1.23 44.69
CA GLU A 37 -88.26 2.37 45.34
C GLU A 37 -87.42 1.91 46.54
N VAL A 38 -87.93 0.98 47.35
CA VAL A 38 -87.18 0.41 48.48
C VAL A 38 -86.01 -0.45 48.02
N GLU A 39 -86.18 -1.29 46.98
CA GLU A 39 -85.08 -2.08 46.42
C GLU A 39 -84.03 -1.21 45.75
N PHE A 40 -84.44 -0.18 45.03
CA PHE A 40 -83.54 0.79 44.42
C PHE A 40 -82.76 1.56 45.48
N ALA A 41 -83.43 2.07 46.52
CA ALA A 41 -82.77 2.72 47.65
C ALA A 41 -81.79 1.77 48.34
N ASN A 42 -82.14 0.50 48.54
CA ASN A 42 -81.25 -0.49 49.13
C ASN A 42 -80.04 -0.81 48.25
N ILE A 43 -80.22 -0.94 46.93
CA ILE A 43 -79.10 -1.14 46.00
C ILE A 43 -78.21 0.10 45.95
N GLN A 44 -78.80 1.29 46.03
CA GLN A 44 -78.08 2.55 46.07
C GLN A 44 -77.27 2.66 47.37
N ASP A 45 -77.86 2.35 48.51
CA ASP A 45 -77.18 2.33 49.82
C ASP A 45 -76.07 1.28 49.82
N GLN A 46 -76.31 0.07 49.30
CA GLN A 46 -75.27 -0.97 49.17
C GLN A 46 -74.14 -0.54 48.24
N THR A 47 -74.45 0.12 47.13
CA THR A 47 -73.43 0.62 46.19
C THR A 47 -72.64 1.76 46.81
N GLN A 48 -73.30 2.63 47.57
CA GLN A 48 -72.67 3.73 48.29
C GLN A 48 -71.79 3.21 49.43
N ASP A 49 -72.26 2.26 50.23
CA ASP A 49 -71.47 1.61 51.27
C ASP A 49 -70.28 0.87 50.69
N LEU A 50 -70.46 0.17 49.56
CA LEU A 50 -69.35 -0.49 48.87
C LEU A 50 -68.33 0.53 48.33
N ALA A 51 -68.81 1.62 47.73
CA ALA A 51 -67.97 2.70 47.23
C ALA A 51 -67.22 3.40 48.37
N VAL A 52 -67.86 3.65 49.52
CA VAL A 52 -67.23 4.29 50.71
C VAL A 52 -66.32 3.32 51.45
N THR A 53 -66.63 2.03 51.49
CA THR A 53 -65.75 1.05 52.15
C THR A 53 -64.48 0.82 51.33
N ASN A 54 -64.59 0.86 49.99
CA ASN A 54 -63.49 0.56 49.08
C ASN A 54 -62.96 1.78 48.30
N TYR A 55 -63.32 3.02 48.68
CA TYR A 55 -62.94 4.22 47.90
C TYR A 55 -61.43 4.35 47.76
N LYS A 56 -60.66 3.96 48.80
CA LYS A 56 -59.19 3.97 48.77
C LYS A 56 -58.66 3.07 47.66
N THR A 57 -59.15 1.84 47.56
CA THR A 57 -58.76 0.90 46.51
C THR A 57 -59.11 1.43 45.12
N PHE A 58 -60.26 2.09 44.95
CA PHE A 58 -60.63 2.71 43.68
C PHE A 58 -59.70 3.88 43.30
N ILE A 59 -59.36 4.75 44.25
CA ILE A 59 -58.43 5.86 44.02
C ILE A 59 -57.03 5.32 43.71
N GLU A 60 -56.51 4.39 44.53
CA GLU A 60 -55.20 3.78 44.34
C GLU A 60 -55.12 3.05 42.99
N THR A 61 -56.18 2.36 42.57
CA THR A 61 -56.25 1.69 41.26
C THR A 61 -56.24 2.71 40.11
N ALA A 62 -56.99 3.81 40.25
CA ALA A 62 -57.03 4.87 39.23
C ALA A 62 -55.68 5.62 39.15
N GLU A 63 -55.03 5.88 40.29
CA GLU A 63 -53.71 6.49 40.35
C GLU A 63 -52.63 5.56 39.77
N CYS A 64 -52.64 4.28 40.15
CA CYS A 64 -51.77 3.27 39.57
C CYS A 64 -51.97 3.15 38.06
N SER A 65 -53.21 3.17 37.57
CA SER A 65 -53.52 3.18 36.15
C SER A 65 -52.97 4.42 35.42
N ARG A 66 -53.09 5.61 36.01
CA ARG A 66 -52.49 6.84 35.47
C ARG A 66 -50.97 6.79 35.45
N GLN A 67 -50.35 6.27 36.51
CA GLN A 67 -48.90 6.09 36.58
C GLN A 67 -48.41 5.07 35.56
N LEU A 68 -49.13 3.96 35.38
CA LEU A 68 -48.81 2.98 34.33
C LEU A 68 -48.87 3.64 32.95
N PHE A 69 -49.92 4.42 32.67
CA PHE A 69 -50.06 5.09 31.38
C PHE A 69 -48.92 6.09 31.12
N SER A 70 -48.50 6.87 32.12
CA SER A 70 -47.37 7.79 31.97
C SER A 70 -46.03 7.06 31.81
N GLN A 71 -45.84 5.92 32.50
CA GLN A 71 -44.66 5.08 32.32
C GLN A 71 -44.63 4.44 30.93
N PHE A 72 -45.75 3.93 30.44
CA PHE A 72 -45.82 3.41 29.07
C PHE A 72 -45.51 4.47 28.02
N SER A 73 -46.05 5.68 28.19
CA SER A 73 -45.72 6.82 27.30
C SER A 73 -44.23 7.15 27.34
N SER A 74 -43.60 7.06 28.53
CA SER A 74 -42.15 7.28 28.68
C SER A 74 -41.32 6.16 28.03
N ILE A 75 -41.79 4.92 28.08
CA ILE A 75 -41.15 3.77 27.43
C ILE A 75 -41.26 3.91 25.91
N GLU A 76 -42.42 4.32 25.40
CA GLU A 76 -42.65 4.57 23.98
C GLU A 76 -41.68 5.62 23.44
N HIS A 77 -41.56 6.77 24.12
CA HIS A 77 -40.59 7.80 23.74
C HIS A 77 -39.14 7.31 23.77
N LYS A 78 -38.74 6.52 24.77
CA LYS A 78 -37.38 5.94 24.81
C LYS A 78 -37.13 4.92 23.71
N LEU A 79 -38.15 4.15 23.34
CA LEU A 79 -38.07 3.22 22.21
C LEU A 79 -37.95 3.97 20.87
N ASP A 80 -38.67 5.08 20.72
CA ASP A 80 -38.56 5.94 19.54
C ASP A 80 -37.17 6.58 19.44
N GLU A 81 -36.62 7.09 20.55
CA GLU A 81 -35.24 7.61 20.58
C GLU A 81 -34.21 6.53 20.24
N LEU A 82 -34.36 5.32 20.80
CA LEU A 82 -33.48 4.20 20.50
C LEU A 82 -33.55 3.79 19.03
N LEU A 83 -34.76 3.79 18.44
CA LEU A 83 -34.97 3.53 17.02
C LEU A 83 -34.26 4.56 16.13
N LEU A 84 -34.17 5.82 16.58
CA LEU A 84 -33.44 6.87 15.88
C LEU A 84 -31.91 6.79 16.07
N ASP A 85 -31.44 6.29 17.22
CA ASP A 85 -30.02 6.26 17.55
C ASP A 85 -29.29 5.00 17.05
N ILE A 86 -29.97 3.86 16.91
CA ILE A 86 -29.37 2.64 16.33
C ILE A 86 -28.79 2.89 14.92
N PRO A 87 -29.49 3.54 13.98
CA PRO A 87 -28.93 3.87 12.67
C PRO A 87 -27.74 4.83 12.74
N LYS A 88 -27.75 5.81 13.67
CA LYS A 88 -26.62 6.72 13.87
C LYS A 88 -25.39 5.98 14.41
N PHE A 89 -25.62 5.03 15.31
CA PHE A 89 -24.56 4.16 15.81
C PHE A 89 -24.00 3.26 14.71
N GLN A 90 -24.86 2.64 13.89
CA GLN A 90 -24.44 1.81 12.76
C GLN A 90 -23.62 2.61 11.72
N THR A 91 -24.06 3.82 11.38
CA THR A 91 -23.32 4.72 10.47
C THR A 91 -21.97 5.16 11.07
N SER A 92 -21.92 5.41 12.38
CA SER A 92 -20.66 5.71 13.08
C SER A 92 -19.70 4.51 13.08
N CYS A 93 -20.20 3.29 13.30
CA CYS A 93 -19.39 2.07 13.27
C CYS A 93 -18.85 1.75 11.88
N THR A 94 -19.63 1.98 10.82
CA THR A 94 -19.18 1.77 9.44
C THR A 94 -18.10 2.78 9.05
N SER A 95 -18.30 4.07 9.34
CA SER A 95 -17.28 5.11 9.16
C SER A 95 -15.99 4.83 9.95
N PHE A 96 -16.13 4.35 11.20
CA PHE A 96 -15.00 3.93 12.02
C PHE A 96 -14.28 2.71 11.41
N GLY A 97 -15.02 1.74 10.89
CA GLY A 97 -14.49 0.58 10.19
C GLY A 97 -13.69 0.98 8.96
N ASP A 98 -14.22 1.87 8.13
CA ASP A 98 -13.56 2.39 6.92
C ASP A 98 -12.27 3.13 7.28
N SER A 99 -12.34 4.05 8.25
CA SER A 99 -11.18 4.80 8.74
C SER A 99 -10.10 3.88 9.32
N THR A 100 -10.51 2.89 10.13
CA THR A 100 -9.59 1.92 10.74
C THR A 100 -8.98 0.98 9.71
N SER A 101 -9.71 0.63 8.65
CA SER A 101 -9.20 -0.22 7.57
C SER A 101 -8.04 0.46 6.82
N GLN A 102 -8.15 1.76 6.55
CA GLN A 102 -7.09 2.55 5.95
C GLN A 102 -5.85 2.60 6.85
N ILE A 103 -6.05 2.86 8.16
CA ILE A 103 -4.97 2.87 9.14
C ILE A 103 -4.32 1.48 9.25
N SER A 104 -5.11 0.41 9.25
CA SER A 104 -4.62 -0.97 9.27
C SER A 104 -3.77 -1.28 8.05
N ASN A 105 -4.21 -0.88 6.86
CA ASN A 105 -3.44 -1.03 5.63
C ASN A 105 -2.13 -0.26 5.67
N LEU A 106 -2.15 1.01 6.12
CA LEU A 106 -0.93 1.81 6.28
C LEU A 106 0.03 1.17 7.30
N ARG A 107 -0.48 0.69 8.44
CA ARG A 107 0.34 -0.02 9.44
C ARG A 107 0.93 -1.31 8.87
N LYS A 108 0.16 -2.07 8.09
CA LYS A 108 0.63 -3.29 7.43
C LYS A 108 1.75 -2.97 6.44
N LEU A 109 1.57 -1.96 5.59
CA LEU A 109 2.60 -1.51 4.66
C LEU A 109 3.85 -1.03 5.42
N ASN A 110 3.69 -0.21 6.44
CA ASN A 110 4.81 0.29 7.23
C ASN A 110 5.57 -0.83 7.96
N SER A 111 4.85 -1.81 8.50
CA SER A 111 5.47 -3.00 9.10
C SER A 111 6.25 -3.81 8.06
N LEU A 112 5.69 -4.01 6.86
CA LEU A 112 6.37 -4.71 5.77
C LEU A 112 7.63 -3.95 5.33
N THR A 113 7.54 -2.63 5.17
CA THR A 113 8.67 -1.76 4.85
C THR A 113 9.74 -1.86 5.91
N LEU A 114 9.38 -1.85 7.20
CA LEU A 114 10.34 -1.98 8.30
C LEU A 114 11.05 -3.34 8.28
N THR A 115 10.30 -4.43 8.10
CA THR A 115 10.87 -5.79 8.03
C THR A 115 11.79 -5.97 6.82
N LYS A 116 11.49 -5.30 5.71
CA LYS A 116 12.26 -5.39 4.46
C LYS A 116 13.25 -4.25 4.25
N ASN A 117 13.39 -3.34 5.22
CA ASN A 117 14.19 -2.14 5.08
C ASN A 117 15.67 -2.44 4.77
N ALA A 118 16.26 -3.42 5.45
CA ALA A 118 17.65 -3.82 5.21
C ALA A 118 17.87 -4.30 3.76
N GLN A 119 16.97 -5.15 3.24
CA GLN A 119 17.06 -5.67 1.86
C GLN A 119 16.87 -4.55 0.83
N LEU A 120 16.02 -3.56 1.12
CA LEU A 120 15.86 -2.39 0.26
C LEU A 120 17.12 -1.51 0.28
N LEU A 121 17.75 -1.36 1.44
CA LEU A 121 18.98 -0.58 1.59
C LEU A 121 20.14 -1.22 0.81
N GLU A 122 20.31 -2.54 0.89
CA GLU A 122 21.32 -3.27 0.11
C GLU A 122 21.21 -2.99 -1.40
N ILE A 123 19.98 -2.90 -1.92
CA ILE A 123 19.74 -2.57 -3.34
C ILE A 123 20.10 -1.10 -3.64
N LEU A 124 19.77 -0.19 -2.74
CA LEU A 124 20.08 1.24 -2.88
C LEU A 124 21.59 1.52 -2.77
N GLU A 125 22.34 0.65 -2.12
CA GLU A 125 23.79 0.75 -1.95
C GLU A 125 24.60 0.21 -3.15
N LEU A 126 23.97 -0.49 -4.11
CA LEU A 126 24.66 -1.08 -5.26
C LEU A 126 25.50 -0.06 -6.09
N PRO A 127 25.03 1.18 -6.37
CA PRO A 127 25.86 2.17 -7.04
C PRO A 127 27.08 2.61 -6.22
N GLN A 128 26.94 2.68 -4.89
CA GLN A 128 28.06 3.03 -4.00
C GLN A 128 29.08 1.90 -3.98
N LEU A 129 28.61 0.65 -3.90
CA LEU A 129 29.46 -0.54 -3.99
C LEU A 129 30.22 -0.61 -5.33
N MET A 130 29.56 -0.28 -6.43
CA MET A 130 30.18 -0.17 -7.75
C MET A 130 31.34 0.82 -7.74
N ASN A 131 31.15 2.00 -7.15
CA ASN A 131 32.22 3.00 -7.04
C ASN A 131 33.37 2.51 -6.15
N SER A 132 33.10 1.76 -5.07
CA SER A 132 34.15 1.16 -4.25
C SER A 132 34.97 0.16 -5.05
N PHE A 133 34.32 -0.80 -5.75
CA PHE A 133 35.04 -1.79 -6.57
C PHE A 133 35.93 -1.13 -7.63
N ILE A 134 35.47 -0.04 -8.25
CA ILE A 134 36.26 0.70 -9.25
C ILE A 134 37.47 1.38 -8.59
N ASN A 135 37.28 2.02 -7.43
CA ASN A 135 38.36 2.69 -6.70
C ASN A 135 39.40 1.72 -6.14
N ASP A 136 38.96 0.54 -5.70
CA ASP A 136 39.81 -0.53 -5.16
C ASP A 136 40.53 -1.34 -6.28
N GLY A 137 40.17 -1.10 -7.55
CA GLY A 137 40.74 -1.80 -8.72
C GLY A 137 40.21 -3.22 -8.94
N LEU A 138 39.11 -3.58 -8.26
CA LEU A 138 38.40 -4.85 -8.38
C LEU A 138 37.45 -4.84 -9.58
N TYR A 139 38.05 -4.82 -10.78
CA TYR A 139 37.31 -4.65 -12.03
C TYR A 139 36.44 -5.85 -12.43
N GLU A 140 36.76 -7.06 -11.97
CA GLU A 140 35.95 -8.25 -12.25
C GLU A 140 34.60 -8.19 -11.52
N ASP A 141 34.64 -7.87 -10.22
CA ASP A 141 33.44 -7.75 -9.38
C ASP A 141 32.56 -6.59 -9.87
N ALA A 142 33.16 -5.49 -10.33
CA ALA A 142 32.45 -4.38 -10.96
C ALA A 142 31.72 -4.79 -12.25
N LEU A 143 32.32 -5.64 -13.10
CA LEU A 143 31.69 -6.15 -14.31
C LEU A 143 30.49 -7.05 -13.99
N GLU A 144 30.63 -7.92 -12.99
CA GLU A 144 29.54 -8.81 -12.53
C GLU A 144 28.39 -8.01 -11.92
N LEU A 145 28.70 -7.04 -11.06
CA LEU A 145 27.71 -6.16 -10.44
C LEU A 145 26.90 -5.37 -11.48
N ALA A 146 27.55 -4.88 -12.54
CA ALA A 146 26.85 -4.17 -13.61
C ALA A 146 25.88 -5.08 -14.36
N ALA A 147 26.27 -6.33 -14.64
CA ALA A 147 25.40 -7.32 -15.26
C ALA A 147 24.20 -7.67 -14.35
N TYR A 148 24.44 -7.81 -13.05
CA TYR A 148 23.39 -8.03 -12.06
C TYR A 148 22.37 -6.88 -12.03
N VAL A 149 22.84 -5.63 -11.94
CA VAL A 149 21.97 -4.44 -11.90
C VAL A 149 21.15 -4.34 -13.19
N ARG A 150 21.75 -4.54 -14.36
CA ARG A 150 21.01 -4.54 -15.64
C ARG A 150 19.91 -5.60 -15.67
N LYS A 151 20.20 -6.82 -15.18
CA LYS A 151 19.22 -7.91 -15.08
C LYS A 151 18.11 -7.59 -14.07
N LEU A 152 18.44 -6.93 -12.96
CA LEU A 152 17.48 -6.52 -11.94
C LEU A 152 16.52 -5.45 -12.47
N CYS A 153 17.04 -4.42 -13.13
CA CYS A 153 16.23 -3.34 -13.71
C CYS A 153 15.34 -3.84 -14.87
N SER A 154 15.80 -4.83 -15.64
CA SER A 154 14.99 -5.47 -16.68
C SER A 154 13.80 -6.27 -16.12
N LYS A 155 13.92 -6.81 -14.90
CA LYS A 155 12.80 -7.53 -14.25
C LYS A 155 11.79 -6.58 -13.59
N HIS A 156 12.24 -5.39 -13.19
CA HIS A 156 11.45 -4.44 -12.40
C HIS A 156 11.37 -3.05 -13.07
N SER A 157 11.01 -3.02 -14.35
CA SER A 157 10.99 -1.79 -15.15
C SER A 157 9.88 -0.80 -14.77
N ASP A 158 8.88 -1.24 -13.99
CA ASP A 158 7.76 -0.39 -13.56
C ASP A 158 8.14 0.59 -12.44
N ILE A 159 9.29 0.39 -11.78
CA ILE A 159 9.69 1.18 -10.60
C ILE A 159 10.80 2.17 -10.99
N PRO A 160 10.58 3.49 -10.83
CA PRO A 160 11.50 4.53 -11.31
C PRO A 160 12.86 4.54 -10.58
N ILE A 161 12.90 4.04 -9.34
CA ILE A 161 14.15 3.98 -8.55
C ILE A 161 15.19 3.09 -9.24
N PHE A 162 14.78 1.98 -9.85
CA PHE A 162 15.70 1.10 -10.58
C PHE A 162 16.28 1.76 -11.83
N ALA A 163 15.55 2.67 -12.48
CA ALA A 163 16.08 3.46 -13.58
C ALA A 163 17.19 4.41 -13.09
N SER A 164 16.98 5.09 -11.97
CA SER A 164 18.02 5.95 -11.35
C SER A 164 19.28 5.15 -10.97
N ILE A 165 19.11 3.98 -10.33
CA ILE A 165 20.23 3.09 -9.97
C ILE A 165 21.01 2.66 -11.22
N LEU A 166 20.30 2.31 -12.30
CA LEU A 166 20.92 1.91 -13.55
C LEU A 166 21.74 3.06 -14.16
N ASP A 167 21.22 4.28 -14.14
CA ASP A 167 21.92 5.46 -14.63
C ASP A 167 23.18 5.75 -13.81
N ASP A 168 23.12 5.66 -12.49
CA ASP A 168 24.27 5.85 -11.62
C ASP A 168 25.35 4.79 -11.85
N VAL A 169 24.95 3.52 -12.03
CA VAL A 169 25.87 2.43 -12.38
C VAL A 169 26.48 2.64 -13.77
N ASN A 170 25.71 3.13 -14.74
CA ASN A 170 26.24 3.46 -16.07
C ASN A 170 27.25 4.62 -16.03
N ARG A 171 27.04 5.61 -15.16
CA ARG A 171 28.02 6.69 -14.93
C ARG A 171 29.32 6.14 -14.34
N ALA A 172 29.22 5.28 -13.32
CA ALA A 172 30.38 4.61 -12.72
C ALA A 172 31.10 3.72 -13.75
N TRP A 173 30.35 3.02 -14.59
CA TRP A 173 30.89 2.21 -15.70
C TRP A 173 31.72 3.04 -16.68
N LEU A 174 31.25 4.23 -17.06
CA LEU A 174 31.99 5.14 -17.93
C LEU A 174 33.25 5.67 -17.23
N LEU A 175 33.23 5.89 -15.91
CA LEU A 175 34.44 6.27 -15.17
C LEU A 175 35.47 5.14 -15.18
N MET A 176 35.05 3.90 -14.94
CA MET A 176 35.89 2.71 -15.02
C MET A 176 36.54 2.57 -16.40
N LEU A 177 35.78 2.80 -17.48
CA LEU A 177 36.28 2.80 -18.85
C LEU A 177 37.42 3.81 -19.04
N HIS A 178 37.24 5.05 -18.58
CA HIS A 178 38.27 6.09 -18.67
C HIS A 178 39.50 5.75 -17.84
N GLN A 179 39.33 5.18 -16.65
CA GLN A 179 40.44 4.74 -15.79
C GLN A 179 41.27 3.64 -16.47
N LEU A 180 40.62 2.61 -17.02
CA LEU A 180 41.29 1.52 -17.74
C LEU A 180 42.06 2.02 -18.97
N LEU A 181 41.47 2.94 -19.74
CA LEU A 181 42.15 3.55 -20.89
C LEU A 181 43.35 4.42 -20.47
N ASN A 182 43.24 5.14 -19.35
CA ASN A 182 44.35 5.93 -18.82
C ASN A 182 45.48 5.04 -18.26
N GLN A 183 45.15 3.93 -17.59
CA GLN A 183 46.16 2.94 -17.17
C GLN A 183 46.93 2.37 -18.36
N LEU A 184 46.28 2.16 -19.51
CA LEU A 184 46.95 1.67 -20.70
C LEU A 184 47.98 2.66 -21.31
N LYS A 185 47.82 3.96 -21.04
CA LYS A 185 48.79 5.01 -21.43
C LYS A 185 50.00 5.11 -20.49
N GLN A 186 49.92 4.50 -19.30
CA GLN A 186 51.01 4.50 -18.32
C GLN A 186 52.01 3.38 -18.62
N ASP A 187 53.13 3.41 -17.89
CA ASP A 187 54.11 2.33 -17.93
C ASP A 187 53.56 1.11 -17.18
N VAL A 188 53.23 0.06 -17.94
CA VAL A 188 52.49 -1.11 -17.44
C VAL A 188 53.03 -2.36 -18.13
N ALA A 189 53.31 -3.39 -17.34
CA ALA A 189 53.76 -4.69 -17.84
C ALA A 189 52.73 -5.33 -18.79
N LEU A 190 53.22 -6.09 -19.77
CA LEU A 190 52.37 -6.75 -20.78
C LEU A 190 51.25 -7.63 -20.18
N PRO A 191 51.49 -8.47 -19.13
CA PRO A 191 50.44 -9.29 -18.55
C PRO A 191 49.26 -8.47 -18.02
N ARG A 192 49.55 -7.32 -17.41
CA ARG A 192 48.54 -6.40 -16.89
C ARG A 192 47.77 -5.71 -18.03
N CYS A 193 48.42 -5.42 -19.14
CA CYS A 193 47.74 -4.86 -20.31
C CYS A 193 46.77 -5.83 -20.96
N LEU A 194 47.13 -7.11 -21.02
CA LEU A 194 46.21 -8.16 -21.50
C LEU A 194 44.99 -8.29 -20.58
N GLN A 195 45.18 -8.15 -19.26
CA GLN A 195 44.06 -8.11 -18.30
C GLN A 195 43.14 -6.90 -18.56
N ILE A 196 43.72 -5.69 -18.68
CA ILE A 196 42.97 -4.46 -18.98
C ILE A 196 42.16 -4.59 -20.28
N VAL A 197 42.78 -5.09 -21.35
CA VAL A 197 42.10 -5.34 -22.63
C VAL A 197 41.02 -6.42 -22.49
N GLY A 198 41.24 -7.42 -21.64
CA GLY A 198 40.23 -8.44 -21.31
C GLY A 198 39.01 -7.86 -20.59
N HIS A 199 39.20 -6.92 -19.66
CA HIS A 199 38.09 -6.19 -19.03
C HIS A 199 37.37 -5.30 -20.04
N LEU A 200 38.10 -4.52 -20.85
CA LEU A 200 37.53 -3.65 -21.89
C LEU A 200 36.72 -4.43 -22.93
N ARG A 201 37.16 -5.65 -23.29
CA ARG A 201 36.41 -6.54 -24.18
C ARG A 201 35.09 -6.96 -23.55
N ARG A 202 35.10 -7.34 -22.27
CA ARG A 202 33.90 -7.73 -21.52
C ARG A 202 32.96 -6.57 -21.20
N MET A 203 33.45 -5.34 -21.30
CA MET A 203 32.59 -4.17 -21.22
C MET A 203 31.70 -3.99 -22.46
N GLU A 204 32.03 -4.62 -23.60
CA GLU A 204 31.26 -4.58 -24.84
C GLU A 204 30.99 -3.16 -25.39
N VAL A 205 31.80 -2.17 -24.98
CA VAL A 205 31.66 -0.77 -25.44
C VAL A 205 32.30 -0.57 -26.83
N PHE A 206 33.31 -1.37 -27.18
CA PHE A 206 34.06 -1.24 -28.43
C PHE A 206 33.95 -2.51 -29.27
N THR A 207 33.93 -2.34 -30.59
CA THR A 207 34.17 -3.45 -31.52
C THR A 207 35.63 -3.92 -31.44
N GLU A 208 35.92 -5.13 -31.91
CA GLU A 208 37.28 -5.69 -31.84
C GLU A 208 38.32 -4.79 -32.56
N LEU A 209 37.94 -4.19 -33.69
CA LEU A 209 38.78 -3.28 -34.45
C LEU A 209 39.04 -1.97 -33.68
N GLU A 210 37.99 -1.38 -33.12
CA GLU A 210 38.10 -0.16 -32.30
C GLU A 210 38.96 -0.39 -31.06
N LEU A 211 38.79 -1.53 -30.39
CA LEU A 211 39.59 -1.90 -29.22
C LEU A 211 41.09 -2.03 -29.58
N LYS A 212 41.41 -2.68 -30.70
CA LYS A 212 42.80 -2.75 -31.21
C LYS A 212 43.36 -1.38 -31.52
N LEU A 213 42.57 -0.52 -32.17
CA LEU A 213 42.97 0.84 -32.51
C LEU A 213 43.19 1.70 -31.25
N LYS A 214 42.30 1.62 -30.26
CA LYS A 214 42.44 2.32 -28.98
C LYS A 214 43.67 1.82 -28.19
N PHE A 215 43.95 0.52 -28.24
CA PHE A 215 45.16 -0.05 -27.65
C PHE A 215 46.42 0.50 -28.30
N LEU A 216 46.48 0.50 -29.64
CA LEU A 216 47.61 1.04 -30.39
C LEU A 216 47.80 2.54 -30.14
N GLN A 217 46.71 3.33 -30.07
CA GLN A 217 46.76 4.75 -29.73
C GLN A 217 47.31 4.98 -28.31
N ALA A 218 46.85 4.22 -27.32
CA ALA A 218 47.31 4.36 -25.94
C ALA A 218 48.78 3.99 -25.77
N ARG A 219 49.21 2.88 -26.39
CA ARG A 219 50.63 2.45 -26.37
C ARG A 219 51.53 3.34 -27.24
N GLY A 220 51.01 3.88 -28.34
CA GLY A 220 51.68 4.90 -29.14
C GLY A 220 51.94 6.17 -28.32
N HIS A 221 50.95 6.64 -27.56
CA HIS A 221 51.12 7.78 -26.64
C HIS A 221 52.16 7.52 -25.55
N TRP A 222 52.16 6.31 -24.97
CA TRP A 222 53.21 5.91 -24.01
C TRP A 222 54.60 5.91 -24.67
N LEU A 223 54.72 5.37 -25.88
CA LEU A 223 55.99 5.34 -26.62
C LEU A 223 56.48 6.75 -26.96
N ASP A 224 55.60 7.63 -27.45
CA ASP A 224 55.90 9.03 -27.72
C ASP A 224 56.37 9.77 -26.46
N HIS A 225 55.77 9.44 -25.31
CA HIS A 225 56.21 9.96 -24.02
C HIS A 225 57.63 9.46 -23.68
N CYS A 226 57.94 8.17 -23.82
CA CYS A 226 59.28 7.63 -23.61
C CYS A 226 60.32 8.23 -24.55
N LEU A 227 59.98 8.43 -25.84
CA LEU A 227 60.87 9.00 -26.85
C LEU A 227 61.27 10.45 -26.55
N LYS A 228 60.44 11.23 -25.84
CA LYS A 228 60.79 12.60 -25.42
C LYS A 228 61.92 12.65 -24.38
N TYR A 229 62.12 11.58 -23.61
CA TYR A 229 63.19 11.50 -22.60
C TYR A 229 64.52 11.01 -23.18
N ILE A 230 64.58 10.66 -24.47
CA ILE A 230 65.83 10.27 -25.14
C ILE A 230 66.55 11.54 -25.61
N PRO A 231 67.76 11.84 -25.10
CA PRO A 231 68.57 12.98 -25.57
C PRO A 231 68.86 12.84 -27.07
N LYS A 232 68.73 13.94 -27.83
CA LYS A 232 68.89 13.96 -29.30
C LYS A 232 70.32 14.22 -29.82
N ASP A 233 71.33 14.21 -28.94
CA ASP A 233 72.77 14.31 -29.23
C ASP A 233 73.47 13.36 -28.22
N ASP A 234 74.45 12.52 -28.51
CA ASP A 234 75.46 12.47 -29.56
C ASP A 234 75.78 11.00 -29.93
N GLY A 235 76.39 10.81 -31.09
CA GLY A 235 76.74 9.52 -31.68
C GLY A 235 77.36 8.49 -30.72
N LYS A 236 76.56 7.49 -30.35
CA LYS A 236 76.93 6.10 -30.06
C LYS A 236 75.65 5.26 -30.00
N PHE A 237 75.44 4.42 -31.02
CA PHE A 237 74.34 3.44 -31.09
C PHE A 237 74.49 2.29 -30.08
N SER A 238 74.92 2.57 -28.84
CA SER A 238 75.06 1.57 -27.76
C SER A 238 74.03 1.73 -26.64
N SER A 239 73.16 2.75 -26.70
CA SER A 239 72.13 3.00 -25.68
C SER A 239 70.75 2.41 -26.03
N ILE A 240 70.51 1.99 -27.28
CA ILE A 240 69.23 1.39 -27.69
C ILE A 240 69.06 -0.04 -27.13
N SER A 241 70.16 -0.75 -26.84
CA SER A 241 70.08 -2.09 -26.23
C SER A 241 69.74 -2.06 -24.72
N CYS A 242 69.85 -0.91 -24.05
CA CYS A 242 69.62 -0.82 -22.60
C CYS A 242 68.17 -0.54 -22.20
N LEU A 243 67.30 -0.07 -23.10
CA LEU A 243 65.87 0.13 -22.80
C LEU A 243 64.99 -1.09 -23.12
N CYS A 244 65.54 -2.14 -23.73
CA CYS A 244 64.78 -3.32 -24.17
C CYS A 244 65.16 -4.65 -23.49
N PRO A 245 65.06 -4.78 -22.15
CA PRO A 245 64.82 -6.11 -21.56
C PRO A 245 63.32 -6.47 -21.57
N ASP A 246 62.42 -5.49 -21.36
CA ASP A 246 60.99 -5.75 -21.13
C ASP A 246 60.08 -5.58 -22.38
N VAL A 247 60.65 -5.19 -23.53
CA VAL A 247 59.92 -5.03 -24.80
C VAL A 247 59.92 -6.32 -25.65
N GLY A 248 60.22 -7.47 -25.02
CA GLY A 248 60.42 -8.78 -25.67
C GLY A 248 59.22 -9.35 -26.46
N LEU A 249 58.07 -8.68 -26.49
CA LEU A 249 56.87 -9.15 -27.20
C LEU A 249 56.30 -8.19 -28.24
N PHE A 250 56.76 -6.93 -28.31
CA PHE A 250 56.39 -6.06 -29.44
C PHE A 250 57.09 -6.49 -30.75
N SER A 251 58.21 -7.21 -30.66
CA SER A 251 58.92 -7.76 -31.83
C SER A 251 58.11 -8.83 -32.58
N ILE A 252 57.21 -9.56 -31.90
CA ILE A 252 56.41 -10.63 -32.50
C ILE A 252 55.23 -10.05 -33.28
N SER A 253 54.51 -9.06 -32.71
CA SER A 253 53.40 -8.41 -33.42
C SER A 253 53.87 -7.50 -34.55
N LEU A 254 54.99 -6.77 -34.40
CA LEU A 254 55.52 -5.95 -35.50
C LEU A 254 56.09 -6.79 -36.64
N LYS A 255 56.74 -7.93 -36.40
CA LYS A 255 57.16 -8.83 -37.50
C LYS A 255 55.98 -9.40 -38.29
N GLN A 256 54.88 -9.70 -37.60
CA GLN A 256 53.68 -10.24 -38.25
C GLN A 256 52.88 -9.16 -39.00
N PHE A 257 52.93 -7.90 -38.55
CA PHE A 257 52.37 -6.75 -39.27
C PHE A 257 53.24 -6.26 -40.43
N CYS A 258 54.58 -6.25 -40.27
CA CYS A 258 55.52 -5.90 -41.35
C CYS A 258 55.42 -6.88 -42.53
N SER A 259 55.28 -8.19 -42.25
CA SER A 259 55.11 -9.20 -43.29
C SER A 259 53.79 -9.04 -44.07
N HIS A 260 52.77 -8.42 -43.48
CA HIS A 260 51.51 -8.13 -44.16
C HIS A 260 51.55 -6.81 -44.97
N CYS A 261 52.35 -5.83 -44.55
CA CYS A 261 52.54 -4.57 -45.29
C CYS A 261 53.53 -4.70 -46.47
N GLU A 262 54.55 -5.56 -46.38
CA GLU A 262 55.46 -5.84 -47.52
C GLU A 262 54.74 -6.53 -48.70
N GLY A 263 53.65 -7.25 -48.44
CA GLY A 263 52.80 -7.86 -49.46
C GLY A 263 51.91 -6.87 -50.23
N PHE A 264 51.65 -5.68 -49.69
CA PHE A 264 50.84 -4.65 -50.35
C PHE A 264 51.66 -3.64 -51.16
N HIS A 265 52.97 -3.54 -50.92
CA HIS A 265 53.87 -2.67 -51.70
C HIS A 265 54.51 -3.36 -52.91
N SER A 266 54.55 -4.70 -52.96
CA SER A 266 55.11 -5.44 -54.11
C SER A 266 54.12 -5.72 -55.26
N ARG A 267 52.86 -5.30 -55.16
CA ARG A 267 51.85 -5.42 -56.25
C ARG A 267 51.41 -4.10 -56.88
N SER A 268 52.03 -2.98 -56.51
CA SER A 268 51.76 -1.67 -57.12
C SER A 268 52.91 -1.11 -57.95
N ASN A 269 54.03 -1.84 -58.10
CA ASN A 269 55.18 -1.46 -58.94
C ASN A 269 55.72 -2.68 -59.71
N HIS A 270 54.98 -3.12 -60.71
CA HIS A 270 55.43 -3.86 -61.90
C HIS A 270 54.26 -3.84 -62.90
N ILE A 271 54.32 -3.46 -64.19
CA ILE A 271 55.41 -3.22 -65.16
C ILE A 271 56.69 -4.00 -64.90
#